data_AF-A0A173DUN5-F1
#
_entry.id   AF-A0A173DUN5-F1
#
_cell.length_a   1.000
_cell.length_b   1.000
_cell.length_c   1.000
_cell.angle_alpha   90.00
_cell.angle_beta   90.00
_cell.angle_gamma   90.00
#
_symmetry.space_group_name_H-M   'P 1'
#
loop_
_entity.id
_entity.type
_entity.pdbx_description
1 polymer ?
#
loop_
_entity_poly.entity_id
_entity_poly.type
_entity_poly.pdbx_seq_one_letter_code
_entity_poly.pdbx_strand_id
1 'polypeptide(L)'
;YSATHYDPARPVRFFSYQLGDETVGLLRAGGPVRIKGETFREKFGRNDLTSVVDLRVTHPLVENAGDILLEYQLREDGDDPLILSKPGLPGMEPRLAEMGFVHVGRNHWVLDPHQHPEVWTKNENDQWQRVGKPTKYLSKVEDD
;
A
#
# COMPACT_ATOMS: atom_id res chain seq x y z
N TYR A 1 20.85 -9.55 9.09
CA TYR A 1 20.80 -8.11 8.75
C TYR A 1 21.04 -7.94 7.26
N SER A 2 19.99 -7.73 6.48
CA SER A 2 20.09 -7.39 5.06
C SER A 2 19.32 -6.10 4.87
N ALA A 3 20.04 -4.98 5.02
CA ALA A 3 19.60 -3.69 4.53
C ALA A 3 19.24 -3.90 3.05
N THR A 4 17.95 -3.83 2.72
CA THR A 4 17.52 -3.66 1.34
C THR A 4 18.25 -2.42 0.84
N HIS A 5 19.24 -2.65 -0.03
CA HIS A 5 19.97 -1.59 -0.67
C HIS A 5 18.95 -0.63 -1.25
N TYR A 6 19.06 0.64 -0.86
CA TYR A 6 18.60 1.72 -1.70
C TYR A 6 19.31 1.53 -3.04
N ASP A 7 18.58 0.98 -4.00
CA ASP A 7 19.01 0.87 -5.38
C ASP A 7 18.53 2.15 -6.06
N PRO A 8 19.41 3.15 -6.25
CA PRO A 8 19.02 4.43 -6.84
C PRO A 8 18.48 4.28 -8.27
N ALA A 9 18.70 3.13 -8.93
CA ALA A 9 18.15 2.84 -10.24
C ALA A 9 16.67 2.39 -10.20
N ARG A 10 16.12 2.08 -9.02
CA ARG A 10 14.71 1.71 -8.90
C ARG A 10 13.83 2.95 -8.78
N PRO A 11 12.74 3.05 -9.56
CA PRO A 11 11.82 4.16 -9.44
C PRO A 11 11.24 4.18 -8.02
N VAL A 12 11.19 5.37 -7.43
CA VAL A 12 10.60 5.61 -6.12
C VAL A 12 9.49 6.63 -6.30
N ARG A 13 8.33 6.36 -5.70
CA ARG A 13 7.20 7.27 -5.64
C ARG A 13 7.03 7.77 -4.22
N PHE A 14 6.66 9.04 -4.11
CA PHE A 14 6.36 9.70 -2.85
C PHE A 14 4.95 10.26 -2.94
N PHE A 15 4.14 9.95 -1.94
CA PHE A 15 2.79 10.47 -1.82
C PHE A 15 2.66 11.18 -0.47
N SER A 16 1.99 12.31 -0.48
CA SER A 16 1.64 13.07 0.71
C SER A 16 0.13 13.28 0.74
N TYR A 17 -0.46 13.16 1.93
CA TYR A 17 -1.85 13.51 2.16
C TYR A 17 -1.92 14.76 3.02
N GLN A 18 -2.55 15.80 2.49
CA GLN A 18 -2.72 17.09 3.14
C GLN A 18 -4.14 17.25 3.66
N LEU A 19 -4.27 17.85 4.84
CA LEU A 19 -5.54 18.30 5.40
C LEU A 19 -5.39 19.81 5.68
N GLY A 20 -5.99 20.64 4.83
CA GLY A 20 -5.68 22.07 4.82
C GLY A 20 -4.23 22.30 4.39
N ASP A 21 -3.48 23.04 5.21
CA ASP A 21 -2.05 23.34 5.03
C ASP A 21 -1.11 22.33 5.70
N GLU A 22 -1.65 21.36 6.46
CA GLU A 22 -0.87 20.36 7.17
C GLU A 22 -0.71 19.06 6.38
N THR A 23 0.50 18.51 6.37
CA THR A 23 0.73 17.15 5.87
C THR A 23 0.49 16.15 6.98
N VAL A 24 -0.59 15.38 6.86
CA VAL A 24 -1.03 14.40 7.86
C VAL A 24 -0.69 12.96 7.46
N GLY A 25 -0.11 12.75 6.29
CA GLY A 25 0.38 11.45 5.87
C GLY A 25 1.49 11.54 4.82
N LEU A 26 2.44 10.61 4.89
CA LEU A 26 3.53 10.42 3.93
C LEU A 26 3.70 8.94 3.63
N LEU A 27 3.81 8.60 2.35
CA LEU A 27 4.10 7.25 1.87
C LEU A 27 5.25 7.30 0.87
N ARG A 28 6.24 6.43 1.07
CA ARG A 28 7.30 6.16 0.09
C ARG A 28 7.16 4.72 -0.39
N ALA A 29 7.04 4.55 -1.70
CA ALA A 29 7.01 3.25 -2.33
C ALA A 29 8.14 3.09 -3.35
N GLY A 30 8.90 2.00 -3.22
CA GLY A 30 9.85 1.55 -4.22
C GLY A 30 9.16 0.74 -5.32
N GLY A 31 9.77 0.77 -6.52
CA GLY A 31 9.26 0.11 -7.71
C GLY A 31 9.30 -1.42 -7.66
N PRO A 32 8.95 -2.08 -8.79
CA PRO A 32 8.71 -3.52 -8.82
C PRO A 32 9.90 -4.33 -8.31
N VAL A 33 9.63 -5.36 -7.53
CA VAL A 33 10.65 -6.24 -6.95
C VAL A 33 10.26 -7.68 -7.12
N ARG A 34 11.19 -8.48 -7.66
CA ARG A 34 11.03 -9.93 -7.70
C ARG A 34 11.53 -10.58 -6.41
N ILE A 35 10.64 -11.30 -5.74
CA ILE A 35 11.00 -12.16 -4.59
C ILE A 35 11.37 -13.55 -5.10
N LYS A 36 12.40 -14.15 -4.49
CA LYS A 36 12.74 -15.55 -4.72
C LYS A 36 12.04 -16.43 -3.69
N GLY A 37 11.42 -17.51 -4.15
CA GLY A 37 10.82 -18.53 -3.27
C GLY A 37 9.61 -19.20 -3.92
N GLU A 38 9.50 -20.50 -3.75
CA GLU A 38 8.36 -21.28 -4.26
C GLU A 38 7.11 -21.08 -3.41
N THR A 39 7.25 -21.03 -2.09
CA THR A 39 6.15 -20.76 -1.15
C THR A 39 5.47 -19.41 -1.39
N PHE A 40 6.22 -18.39 -1.82
CA PHE A 40 5.63 -17.09 -2.16
C PHE A 40 4.76 -17.20 -3.42
N ARG A 41 5.28 -17.85 -4.46
CA ARG A 41 4.54 -18.11 -5.70
C ARG A 41 3.30 -18.97 -5.47
N GLU A 42 3.38 -19.99 -4.62
CA GLU A 42 2.22 -20.82 -4.26
C GLU A 42 1.11 -20.00 -3.62
N LYS A 43 1.46 -18.99 -2.82
CA LYS A 43 0.50 -18.15 -2.09
C LYS A 43 -0.14 -17.06 -2.94
N PHE A 44 0.61 -16.45 -3.85
CA PHE A 44 0.17 -15.28 -4.62
C PHE A 44 0.12 -15.51 -6.14
N GLY A 45 0.41 -16.73 -6.62
CA GLY A 45 0.46 -17.08 -8.04
C GLY A 45 1.64 -16.49 -8.82
N ARG A 46 2.33 -15.48 -8.27
CA ARG A 46 3.45 -14.76 -8.90
C ARG A 46 4.50 -14.38 -7.86
N ASN A 47 5.66 -13.95 -8.35
CA ASN A 47 6.81 -13.54 -7.52
C ASN A 47 7.20 -12.06 -7.71
N ASP A 48 6.50 -11.36 -8.60
CA ASP A 48 6.82 -10.00 -9.00
C ASP A 48 5.89 -9.03 -8.26
N LEU A 49 6.41 -8.44 -7.17
CA LEU A 49 5.76 -7.36 -6.45
C LEU A 49 5.68 -6.13 -7.34
N THR A 50 4.55 -5.43 -7.32
CA THR A 50 4.38 -4.15 -8.02
C THR A 50 5.07 -3.01 -7.28
N SER A 51 5.00 -3.02 -5.95
CA SER A 51 5.61 -2.00 -5.12
C SER A 51 6.04 -2.50 -3.74
N VAL A 52 6.97 -1.77 -3.12
CA VAL A 52 7.40 -1.98 -1.74
C VAL A 52 7.19 -0.70 -0.95
N VAL A 53 6.29 -0.73 0.02
CA VAL A 53 6.09 0.37 0.97
C VAL A 53 7.19 0.32 2.02
N ASP A 54 8.15 1.22 1.87
CA ASP A 54 9.32 1.33 2.74
C ASP A 54 9.11 2.31 3.91
N LEU A 55 8.21 3.29 3.72
CA LEU A 55 7.83 4.25 4.75
C LEU A 55 6.36 4.58 4.60
N ARG A 56 5.62 4.51 5.70
CA ARG A 56 4.27 5.06 5.81
C ARG A 56 4.13 5.70 7.19
N VAL A 57 4.01 7.01 7.21
CA VAL A 57 3.85 7.82 8.43
C VAL A 57 2.53 8.54 8.34
N THR A 58 1.77 8.52 9.43
CA THR A 58 0.45 9.12 9.52
C THR A 58 0.32 9.87 10.82
N HIS A 59 -0.32 11.03 10.78
CA HIS A 59 -0.66 11.76 11.99
C HIS A 59 -1.62 10.90 12.84
N PRO A 60 -1.38 10.73 14.16
CA PRO A 60 -2.15 9.81 15.00
C PRO A 60 -3.63 10.19 15.12
N LEU A 61 -3.98 11.46 14.93
CA LEU A 61 -5.38 11.90 14.94
C LEU A 61 -6.09 11.70 13.59
N VAL A 62 -5.36 11.26 12.56
CA VAL A 62 -5.86 11.06 11.19
C VAL A 62 -5.40 9.68 10.71
N GLU A 63 -5.73 8.63 11.45
CA GLU A 63 -5.27 7.26 11.18
C GLU A 63 -5.66 6.77 9.78
N ASN A 64 -6.77 7.29 9.23
CA ASN A 64 -7.23 6.97 7.88
C ASN A 64 -6.33 7.50 6.77
N ALA A 65 -5.46 8.48 7.03
CA ALA A 65 -4.54 9.05 6.03
C ALA A 65 -3.64 7.96 5.42
N GLY A 66 -3.22 6.99 6.22
CA GLY A 66 -2.34 5.90 5.76
C GLY A 66 -3.02 4.93 4.82
N ASP A 67 -4.31 4.70 5.03
CA ASP A 67 -5.09 3.84 4.14
C ASP A 67 -5.44 4.55 2.85
N ILE A 68 -5.70 5.87 2.92
CA ILE A 68 -5.92 6.71 1.75
C ILE A 68 -4.68 6.68 0.86
N LEU A 69 -3.48 6.82 1.45
CA LEU A 69 -2.22 6.72 0.73
C LEU A 69 -1.98 5.32 0.17
N LEU A 70 -2.36 4.26 0.89
CA LEU A 70 -2.27 2.89 0.39
C LEU A 70 -3.23 2.65 -0.78
N GLU A 71 -4.45 3.14 -0.69
CA GLU A 71 -5.42 3.05 -1.79
C GLU A 71 -4.91 3.78 -3.03
N TYR A 72 -4.36 4.98 -2.85
CA TYR A 72 -3.74 5.71 -3.94
C TYR A 72 -2.58 4.92 -4.58
N GLN A 73 -1.73 4.29 -3.76
CA GLN A 73 -0.70 3.37 -4.25
C GLN A 73 -1.28 2.18 -5.02
N LEU A 74 -2.40 1.58 -4.58
CA LEU A 74 -3.04 0.50 -5.34
C LEU A 74 -3.52 0.97 -6.72
N ARG A 75 -4.07 2.19 -6.81
CA ARG A 75 -4.46 2.79 -8.10
C ARG A 75 -3.25 2.98 -9.02
N GLU A 76 -2.14 3.45 -8.46
CA GLU A 76 -0.86 3.63 -9.19
C GLU A 76 -0.18 2.31 -9.57
N ASP A 77 -0.55 1.19 -8.95
CA ASP A 77 -0.05 -0.16 -9.29
C ASP A 77 -0.94 -0.87 -10.33
N GLY A 78 -2.07 -0.27 -10.72
CA GLY A 78 -2.91 -0.75 -11.82
C GLY A 78 -3.78 -1.94 -11.45
N ASP A 79 -3.96 -2.87 -12.38
CA ASP A 79 -4.96 -3.94 -12.26
C ASP A 79 -4.51 -5.08 -11.36
N ASP A 80 -3.21 -5.43 -11.39
CA ASP A 80 -2.66 -6.56 -10.65
C ASP A 80 -1.62 -6.15 -9.59
N PRO A 81 -2.01 -5.34 -8.59
CA PRO A 81 -1.09 -4.91 -7.54
C PRO A 81 -0.72 -6.09 -6.62
N LEU A 82 0.55 -6.12 -6.24
CA LEU A 82 1.06 -7.03 -5.22
C LEU A 82 2.10 -6.27 -4.39
N ILE A 83 1.67 -5.79 -3.23
CA ILE A 83 2.41 -4.80 -2.44
C ILE A 83 3.09 -5.48 -1.26
N LEU A 84 4.38 -5.20 -1.06
CA LEU A 84 5.08 -5.56 0.16
C LEU A 84 5.14 -4.38 1.12
N SER A 85 4.73 -4.57 2.35
CA SER A 85 4.89 -3.64 3.47
C SER A 85 5.86 -4.19 4.50
N LYS A 86 6.70 -3.30 5.04
CA LYS A 86 7.65 -3.58 6.11
C LYS A 86 7.43 -2.62 7.26
N PRO A 87 6.49 -2.90 8.18
CA PRO A 87 6.32 -2.08 9.37
C PRO A 87 7.66 -1.93 10.11
N GLY A 88 8.04 -0.68 10.35
CA GLY A 88 9.26 -0.32 11.10
C GLY A 88 9.07 -0.37 12.61
N LEU A 89 7.82 -0.38 13.08
CA LEU A 89 7.44 -0.44 14.49
C LEU A 89 6.43 -1.59 14.71
N PRO A 90 6.51 -2.30 15.85
CA PRO A 90 5.46 -3.22 16.26
C PRO A 90 4.17 -2.47 16.61
N GLY A 91 3.04 -3.16 16.58
CA GLY A 91 1.71 -2.61 16.84
C GLY A 91 0.95 -2.21 15.57
N MET A 92 1.59 -2.26 14.40
CA MET A 92 0.94 -2.00 13.10
C MET A 92 0.27 -3.24 12.50
N GLU A 93 0.56 -4.42 13.04
CA GLU A 93 0.06 -5.71 12.56
C GLU A 93 -1.47 -5.80 12.52
N PRO A 94 -2.23 -5.35 13.56
CA PRO A 94 -3.69 -5.38 13.51
C PRO A 94 -4.24 -4.55 12.34
N ARG A 95 -3.70 -3.35 12.12
CA ARG A 95 -4.13 -2.50 11.00
C ARG A 95 -3.75 -3.09 9.65
N LEU A 96 -2.56 -3.70 9.53
CA LEU A 96 -2.16 -4.39 8.32
C LEU A 96 -3.10 -5.56 8.01
N ALA A 97 -3.44 -6.37 9.00
CA ALA A 97 -4.39 -7.47 8.84
C ALA A 97 -5.79 -6.99 8.45
N GLU A 98 -6.30 -5.90 9.06
CA GLU A 98 -7.58 -5.28 8.70
C GLU A 98 -7.60 -4.80 7.25
N MET A 99 -6.45 -4.36 6.73
CA MET A 99 -6.30 -3.94 5.34
C MET A 99 -6.03 -5.09 4.36
N GLY A 100 -6.11 -6.36 4.81
CA GLY A 100 -5.90 -7.55 3.97
C GLY A 100 -4.43 -7.88 3.73
N PHE A 101 -3.49 -7.35 4.51
CA PHE A 101 -2.11 -7.82 4.40
C PHE A 101 -1.95 -9.17 5.08
N VAL A 102 -1.22 -10.05 4.42
CA VAL A 102 -0.87 -11.37 4.95
C VAL A 102 0.59 -11.39 5.38
N HIS A 103 0.84 -11.88 6.59
CA HIS A 103 2.20 -12.09 7.09
C HIS A 103 2.89 -13.22 6.31
N VAL A 104 4.12 -12.96 5.84
CA VAL A 104 4.92 -13.92 5.05
C VAL A 104 6.29 -14.17 5.68
N GLY A 105 6.46 -13.81 6.96
CA GLY A 105 7.65 -14.07 7.76
C GLY A 105 8.49 -12.83 8.04
N ARG A 106 9.26 -12.88 9.14
CA ARG A 106 9.96 -11.72 9.74
C ARG A 106 8.96 -10.59 9.98
N ASN A 107 9.20 -9.40 9.44
CA ASN A 107 8.29 -8.26 9.44
C ASN A 107 7.74 -7.95 8.03
N HIS A 108 7.65 -8.97 7.15
CA HIS A 108 7.10 -8.80 5.80
C HIS A 108 5.61 -9.11 5.77
N TRP A 109 4.86 -8.17 5.19
CA TRP A 109 3.42 -8.23 5.03
C TRP A 109 3.08 -7.96 3.58
N VAL A 110 2.30 -8.83 2.94
CA VAL A 110 1.99 -8.72 1.51
C VAL A 110 0.51 -8.52 1.32
N LEU A 111 0.13 -7.54 0.51
CA LEU A 111 -1.25 -7.30 0.11
C LEU A 111 -1.42 -7.66 -1.36
N ASP A 112 -2.35 -8.57 -1.61
CA ASP A 112 -3.00 -8.79 -2.90
C ASP A 112 -4.50 -8.47 -2.72
N PRO A 113 -5.00 -7.34 -3.25
CA PRO A 113 -6.40 -6.96 -3.03
C PRO A 113 -7.38 -7.94 -3.67
N HIS A 114 -6.98 -8.73 -4.66
CA HIS A 114 -7.85 -9.78 -5.23
C HIS A 114 -8.14 -10.91 -4.24
N GLN A 115 -7.25 -11.14 -3.27
CA GLN A 115 -7.46 -12.13 -2.21
C GLN A 115 -8.39 -11.64 -1.11
N HIS A 116 -8.73 -10.34 -1.10
CA HIS A 116 -9.48 -9.67 -0.04
C HIS A 116 -10.65 -8.82 -0.58
N PRO A 117 -11.62 -9.42 -1.32
CA PRO A 117 -12.76 -8.70 -1.88
C PRO A 117 -13.70 -8.09 -0.81
N GLU A 118 -13.59 -8.54 0.44
CA GLU A 118 -14.27 -7.95 1.59
C GLU A 118 -13.69 -6.59 2.01
N VAL A 119 -12.43 -6.31 1.66
CA VAL A 119 -11.72 -5.07 1.98
C VAL A 119 -11.58 -4.18 0.75
N TRP A 120 -11.27 -4.77 -0.41
CA TRP A 120 -10.91 -4.04 -1.62
C TRP A 120 -11.84 -4.36 -2.78
N THR A 121 -12.12 -3.35 -3.59
CA THR A 121 -12.93 -3.45 -4.80
C THR A 121 -12.46 -2.46 -5.86
N LYS A 122 -12.94 -2.61 -7.09
CA LYS A 122 -12.76 -1.61 -8.16
C LYS A 122 -14.00 -0.70 -8.19
N ASN A 123 -13.78 0.60 -8.26
CA ASN A 123 -14.86 1.59 -8.39
C ASN A 123 -15.33 1.74 -9.85
N GLU A 124 -16.26 2.66 -10.11
CA GLU A 124 -16.83 2.93 -11.45
C GLU A 124 -15.79 3.37 -12.50
N ASN A 125 -14.62 3.82 -12.08
CA ASN A 125 -13.51 4.22 -12.95
C ASN A 125 -12.46 3.10 -13.08
N ASP A 126 -12.80 1.87 -12.67
CA ASP A 126 -11.89 0.71 -12.64
C ASP A 126 -10.62 0.96 -11.80
N GLN A 127 -10.75 1.75 -10.73
CA GLN A 127 -9.67 2.05 -9.79
C GLN A 127 -9.89 1.36 -8.46
N TRP A 128 -8.81 0.87 -7.85
CA TRP A 128 -8.85 0.26 -6.52
C TRP A 128 -9.38 1.22 -5.46
N GLN A 129 -10.29 0.71 -4.63
CA GLN A 129 -10.93 1.41 -3.54
C GLN A 129 -11.31 0.45 -2.40
N ARG A 130 -11.30 0.95 -1.16
CA ARG A 130 -11.89 0.21 -0.03
C ARG A 130 -13.40 0.05 -0.15
N VAL A 131 -13.90 -1.15 0.15
CA VAL A 131 -15.34 -1.47 0.16
C VAL A 131 -16.10 -0.50 1.07
N GLY A 132 -17.22 0.03 0.57
CA GLY A 132 -18.12 0.92 1.31
C GLY A 132 -17.58 2.33 1.56
N LYS A 133 -16.43 2.71 0.98
CA LYS A 133 -15.92 4.09 1.05
C LYS A 133 -16.37 4.89 -0.18
N PRO A 134 -16.66 6.21 -0.05
CA PRO A 134 -17.17 7.00 -1.17
C PRO A 134 -16.09 7.26 -2.23
N THR A 135 -16.41 7.26 -3.53
CA THR A 135 -15.41 7.41 -4.61
C THR A 135 -14.59 8.71 -4.55
N LYS A 136 -15.14 9.77 -3.94
CA LYS A 136 -14.65 11.16 -4.05
C LYS A 136 -13.76 11.70 -2.93
N TYR A 137 -13.30 10.90 -1.95
CA TYR A 137 -12.36 11.44 -0.93
C TYR A 137 -10.91 11.58 -1.41
N LEU A 138 -10.60 11.04 -2.59
CA LEU A 138 -9.28 11.15 -3.23
C LEU A 138 -9.28 12.11 -4.43
N SER A 139 -10.44 12.58 -4.89
CA SER A 139 -10.49 13.69 -5.82
C SER A 139 -10.12 14.95 -5.05
N LYS A 140 -9.05 15.64 -5.48
CA LYS A 140 -8.90 17.07 -5.18
C LYS A 140 -10.27 17.68 -5.43
N VAL A 141 -10.85 18.32 -4.42
CA VAL A 141 -11.90 19.29 -4.66
C VAL A 141 -11.21 20.33 -5.53
N GLU A 142 -11.53 20.37 -6.82
CA GLU A 142 -11.31 21.59 -7.58
C GLU A 142 -12.22 22.60 -6.89
N ASP A 143 -11.62 23.51 -6.14
CA ASP A 143 -12.32 24.69 -5.66
C ASP A 143 -12.82 25.45 -6.91
N ASP A 144 -14.14 25.56 -7.07
CA ASP A 144 -14.79 26.43 -8.06
C ASP A 144 -14.40 27.91 -7.85
#